data_AF-A0A7U4KDB0-F1
#
_entry.id   AF-A0A7U4KDB0-F1
#
_cell.length_a   1.000
_cell.length_b   1.000
_cell.length_c   1.000
_cell.angle_alpha   90.00
_cell.angle_beta   90.00
_cell.angle_gamma   90.00
#
_symmetry.space_group_name_H-M   'P 1'
#
loop_
_entity.id
_entity.type
_entity.pdbx_description
1 polymer ?
#
loop_
_entity_poly.entity_id
_entity_poly.type
_entity_poly.pdbx_seq_one_letter_code
_entity_poly.pdbx_strand_id
1 'polypeptide(L)'
;MAPLKRLCEETGCTVIALRHLNKGQGAAIYRGGGSIGIIGAARAAFLVAKDPENEERRLFAPVKFNLGPMPRAMAYRLEDNPLLGCAHVHWLGETDDTAESHNQSAYGPSEREDSDVRTFIQDYFDHNKELTLDGLYWGVPSYRVINEAKGEFSKQ
;
A
#
# COMPACT_ATOMS: atom_id res chain seq x y z
N MET A 1 -17.13 1.57 -6.75
CA MET A 1 -16.52 2.42 -5.69
C MET A 1 -17.52 3.29 -4.94
N ALA A 2 -18.75 3.52 -5.44
CA ALA A 2 -19.72 4.41 -4.76
C ALA A 2 -20.05 4.04 -3.29
N PRO A 3 -20.24 2.77 -2.90
CA PRO A 3 -20.49 2.43 -1.50
C PRO A 3 -19.30 2.77 -0.58
N LEU A 4 -18.07 2.46 -1.02
CA LEU A 4 -16.85 2.75 -0.27
C LEU A 4 -16.63 4.27 -0.11
N LYS A 5 -16.92 5.03 -1.17
CA LYS A 5 -16.87 6.50 -1.13
C LYS A 5 -17.83 7.05 -0.06
N ARG A 6 -19.08 6.59 -0.05
CA ARG A 6 -20.09 7.01 0.94
C ARG A 6 -19.65 6.70 2.36
N LEU A 7 -19.12 5.49 2.60
CA LEU A 7 -18.58 5.11 3.90
C LEU A 7 -17.49 6.10 4.37
N CYS A 8 -16.54 6.45 3.51
CA CYS A 8 -15.50 7.43 3.85
C CYS A 8 -16.08 8.82 4.15
N GLU A 9 -17.09 9.25 3.39
CA GLU A 9 -17.75 10.55 3.58
C GLU A 9 -18.55 10.60 4.89
N GLU A 10 -19.25 9.53 5.24
CA GLU A 10 -20.07 9.43 6.46
C GLU A 10 -19.23 9.31 7.73
N THR A 11 -18.10 8.59 7.66
CA THR A 11 -17.25 8.29 8.82
C THR A 11 -16.04 9.20 8.95
N GLY A 12 -15.72 9.98 7.91
CA GLY A 12 -14.48 10.75 7.83
C GLY A 12 -13.22 9.87 7.72
N CYS A 13 -13.35 8.57 7.45
CA CYS A 13 -12.21 7.66 7.38
C CYS A 13 -11.45 7.79 6.04
N THR A 14 -10.15 7.49 6.09
CA THR A 14 -9.33 7.35 4.88
C THR A 14 -9.11 5.87 4.58
N VAL A 15 -9.39 5.47 3.34
CA VAL A 15 -9.11 4.11 2.87
C VAL A 15 -7.85 4.13 2.00
N ILE A 16 -6.89 3.28 2.38
CA ILE A 16 -5.67 3.04 1.62
C ILE A 16 -5.83 1.71 0.88
N ALA A 17 -5.61 1.73 -0.43
CA ALA A 17 -5.69 0.54 -1.27
C ALA A 17 -4.32 0.22 -1.88
N LEU A 18 -3.84 -1.00 -1.66
CA LEU A 18 -2.64 -1.52 -2.32
C LEU A 18 -3.00 -2.14 -3.65
N ARG A 19 -2.29 -1.72 -4.71
CA ARG A 19 -2.49 -2.23 -6.08
C ARG A 19 -1.15 -2.61 -6.66
N HIS A 20 -1.00 -3.89 -6.99
CA HIS A 20 0.18 -4.35 -7.72
C HIS A 20 0.19 -3.78 -9.14
N LEU A 21 1.38 -3.53 -9.68
CA LEU A 21 1.54 -3.20 -11.09
C LEU A 21 1.11 -4.40 -11.94
N ASN A 22 0.37 -4.14 -13.01
CA ASN A 22 0.00 -5.16 -13.99
C ASN A 22 1.17 -5.44 -14.95
N LYS A 23 1.07 -6.49 -15.76
CA LYS A 23 2.14 -6.88 -16.70
C LYS A 23 2.19 -6.03 -17.99
N GLY A 24 1.26 -5.11 -18.17
CA GLY A 24 1.19 -4.25 -19.36
C GLY A 24 2.32 -3.23 -19.44
N GLN A 25 2.21 -2.33 -20.41
CA GLN A 25 3.09 -1.17 -20.58
C GLN A 25 2.22 0.09 -20.65
N GLY A 26 2.83 1.26 -20.47
CA GLY A 26 2.16 2.56 -20.62
C GLY A 26 2.21 3.45 -19.37
N ALA A 27 1.37 4.48 -19.36
CA ALA A 27 1.39 5.51 -18.33
C ALA A 27 1.13 4.96 -16.92
N ALA A 28 1.90 5.44 -15.93
CA ALA A 28 1.91 4.95 -14.55
C ALA A 28 0.52 4.88 -13.91
N ILE A 29 -0.37 5.82 -14.23
CA ILE A 29 -1.75 5.87 -13.72
C ILE A 29 -2.60 4.64 -14.08
N TYR A 30 -2.29 3.97 -15.19
CA TYR A 30 -2.97 2.77 -15.67
C TYR A 30 -2.22 1.48 -15.35
N ARG A 31 -1.05 1.57 -14.73
CA ARG A 31 -0.22 0.41 -14.40
C ARG A 31 -0.74 -0.37 -13.19
N GLY A 32 -1.57 0.22 -12.32
CA GLY A 32 -2.18 -0.53 -11.23
C GLY A 32 -3.17 -1.60 -11.72
N GLY A 33 -3.11 -2.80 -11.14
CA GLY A 33 -4.03 -3.90 -11.43
C GLY A 33 -5.49 -3.57 -11.08
N GLY A 34 -6.40 -4.37 -11.63
CA GLY A 34 -7.84 -4.24 -11.42
C GLY A 34 -8.51 -3.15 -12.27
N SER A 35 -9.71 -2.73 -11.86
CA SER A 35 -10.53 -1.77 -12.61
C SER A 35 -9.92 -0.36 -12.61
N ILE A 36 -9.94 0.30 -13.76
CA ILE A 36 -9.59 1.73 -13.92
C ILE A 36 -10.49 2.61 -13.03
N GLY A 37 -11.71 2.17 -12.70
CA GLY A 37 -12.59 2.89 -11.78
C GLY A 37 -12.00 3.08 -10.37
N ILE A 38 -11.03 2.25 -9.96
CA ILE A 38 -10.35 2.38 -8.68
C ILE A 38 -9.47 3.64 -8.66
N ILE A 39 -8.60 3.81 -9.67
CA ILE A 39 -7.77 5.02 -9.78
C ILE A 39 -8.61 6.27 -10.09
N GLY A 40 -9.73 6.10 -10.80
CA GLY A 40 -10.71 7.16 -11.02
C GLY A 40 -11.28 7.70 -9.71
N ALA A 41 -11.62 6.82 -8.77
CA ALA A 41 -12.20 7.19 -7.47
C ALA A 41 -11.17 7.75 -6.46
N ALA A 42 -9.91 7.32 -6.53
CA ALA A 42 -8.87 7.76 -5.60
C ALA A 42 -8.62 9.29 -5.68
N ARG A 43 -8.44 9.94 -4.52
CA ARG A 43 -8.09 11.37 -4.42
C ARG A 43 -6.58 11.61 -4.53
N ALA A 44 -5.79 10.64 -4.10
CA ALA A 44 -4.35 10.58 -4.26
C ALA A 44 -3.93 9.15 -4.63
N ALA A 45 -2.89 9.01 -5.42
CA ALA A 45 -2.27 7.73 -5.74
C ALA A 45 -0.78 7.92 -5.92
N PHE A 46 -0.02 6.99 -5.37
CA PHE A 46 1.44 6.98 -5.40
C PHE A 46 1.93 5.64 -5.93
N LEU A 47 2.98 5.70 -6.74
CA LEU A 47 3.77 4.54 -7.12
C LEU A 47 4.82 4.32 -6.04
N VAL A 48 4.91 3.07 -5.58
CA VAL A 48 6.02 2.58 -4.77
C VAL A 48 6.83 1.62 -5.63
N ALA A 49 8.07 2.00 -5.95
CA ALA A 49 8.92 1.23 -6.85
C ALA A 49 10.32 1.06 -6.28
N LYS A 50 10.99 -0.01 -6.68
CA LYS A 50 12.45 -0.12 -6.51
C LYS A 50 13.13 0.78 -7.54
N ASP A 51 14.27 1.33 -7.17
CA ASP A 51 15.16 1.95 -8.14
C ASP A 51 15.85 0.83 -8.96
N PRO A 52 15.81 0.88 -10.30
CA PRO A 52 16.42 -0.14 -11.15
C PRO A 52 17.96 -0.09 -11.14
N GLU A 53 18.56 1.04 -10.76
CA GLU A 53 20.01 1.24 -10.71
C GLU A 53 20.57 1.05 -9.30
N ASN A 54 19.72 1.08 -8.27
CA ASN A 54 20.12 0.92 -6.87
C ASN A 54 19.08 0.10 -6.07
N GLU A 55 19.40 -1.16 -5.79
CA GLU A 55 18.47 -2.09 -5.12
C GLU A 55 18.07 -1.68 -3.69
N GLU A 56 18.88 -0.87 -3.01
CA GLU A 56 18.60 -0.37 -1.66
C GLU A 56 17.70 0.87 -1.68
N ARG A 57 17.64 1.57 -2.82
CA ARG A 57 16.85 2.77 -3.02
C ARG A 57 15.48 2.43 -3.58
N ARG A 58 14.48 3.16 -3.09
CA ARG A 58 13.08 3.03 -3.49
C ARG A 58 12.49 4.40 -3.70
N LEU A 59 11.48 4.44 -4.55
CA LEU A 59 10.78 5.65 -4.95
C LEU A 59 9.35 5.63 -4.42
N PHE A 60 8.93 6.74 -3.83
CA PHE A 60 7.54 7.08 -3.53
C PHE A 60 7.14 8.27 -4.42
N ALA A 61 6.56 7.97 -5.58
CA ALA A 61 6.27 8.97 -6.60
C ALA A 61 4.76 9.22 -6.74
N PRO A 62 4.30 10.47 -6.78
CA PRO A 62 2.89 10.76 -7.04
C PRO A 62 2.53 10.41 -8.48
N VAL A 63 1.38 9.77 -8.64
CA VAL A 63 0.78 9.39 -9.93
C VAL A 63 -0.49 10.19 -10.19
N LYS A 64 -1.22 10.52 -9.11
CA LYS A 64 -2.44 11.34 -9.13
C LYS A 64 -2.55 12.07 -7.81
N PHE A 65 -2.92 13.35 -7.84
CA PHE A 65 -3.15 14.13 -6.63
C PHE A 65 -4.18 15.23 -6.87
N ASN A 66 -5.37 15.07 -6.29
CA ASN A 66 -6.49 16.00 -6.41
C ASN A 66 -6.74 16.79 -5.11
N LEU A 67 -5.77 16.76 -4.19
CA LEU A 67 -5.84 17.41 -2.88
C LEU A 67 -5.05 18.72 -2.82
N GLY A 68 -4.38 19.10 -3.92
CA GLY A 68 -3.54 20.29 -4.01
C GLY A 68 -2.60 20.21 -5.22
N PRO A 69 -1.55 21.04 -5.26
CA PRO A 69 -0.46 20.89 -6.23
C PRO A 69 0.14 19.48 -6.19
N MET A 70 0.59 18.97 -7.33
CA MET A 70 1.29 17.70 -7.39
C MET A 70 2.59 17.79 -6.54
N PRO A 71 2.77 16.95 -5.51
CA PRO A 71 3.98 16.98 -4.71
C PRO A 71 5.19 16.47 -5.53
N ARG A 72 6.40 16.68 -5.01
CA ARG A 72 7.59 16.02 -5.56
C ARG A 72 7.64 14.56 -5.12
N ALA A 73 8.34 13.73 -5.90
CA ALA A 73 8.61 12.37 -5.51
C ALA A 73 9.65 12.34 -4.38
N MET A 74 9.57 11.30 -3.53
CA MET A 74 10.48 11.09 -2.42
C MET A 74 11.25 9.79 -2.62
N ALA A 75 12.56 9.85 -2.41
CA ALA A 75 13.39 8.66 -2.31
C ALA A 75 13.43 8.16 -0.87
N TYR A 76 13.51 6.85 -0.69
CA TYR A 76 13.65 6.22 0.61
C TYR A 76 14.41 4.89 0.52
N ARG A 77 14.86 4.39 1.66
CA ARG A 77 15.32 3.01 1.82
C ARG A 77 14.61 2.34 3.00
N LEU A 78 14.66 1.01 3.03
CA LEU A 78 14.18 0.24 4.16
C LEU A 78 15.37 -0.13 5.03
N GLU A 79 15.30 0.18 6.31
CA GLU A 79 16.33 -0.14 7.30
C GLU A 79 15.75 -1.05 8.38
N ASP A 80 16.54 -2.00 8.88
CA ASP A 80 16.11 -2.86 9.96
C ASP A 80 15.81 -2.06 11.23
N ASN A 81 14.74 -2.44 11.93
CA ASN A 81 14.42 -1.95 13.26
C ASN A 81 14.45 -3.12 14.24
N PRO A 82 15.58 -3.32 14.95
CA PRO A 82 15.74 -4.44 15.89
C PRO A 82 14.73 -4.44 17.05
N LEU A 83 14.20 -3.27 17.43
CA LEU A 83 13.23 -3.16 18.52
C LEU A 83 11.86 -3.69 18.12
N LEU A 84 11.47 -3.51 16.86
CA LEU A 84 10.15 -3.90 16.34
C LEU A 84 10.19 -5.20 15.52
N GLY A 85 11.37 -5.72 15.22
CA GLY A 85 11.54 -6.93 14.42
C GLY A 85 11.01 -6.77 12.99
N CYS A 86 11.03 -5.55 12.46
CA CYS A 86 10.53 -5.21 11.12
C CYS A 86 11.38 -4.11 10.48
N ALA A 87 11.15 -3.83 9.20
CA ALA A 87 11.79 -2.72 8.52
C ALA A 87 11.09 -1.38 8.85
N HIS A 88 11.86 -0.30 8.88
CA HIS A 88 11.37 1.07 8.92
C HIS A 88 11.80 1.85 7.66
N VAL A 89 11.05 2.90 7.34
CA VAL A 89 11.34 3.77 6.19
C VAL A 89 12.32 4.85 6.61
N HIS A 90 13.48 4.89 5.96
CA HIS A 90 14.42 6.00 6.05
C HIS A 90 14.30 6.86 4.79
N TRP A 91 13.81 8.10 4.94
CA TRP A 91 13.62 9.04 3.84
C TRP A 91 14.94 9.67 3.42
N LEU A 92 15.24 9.62 2.12
CA LEU A 92 16.44 10.21 1.52
C LEU A 92 16.21 11.63 0.98
N GLY A 93 14.96 12.10 0.99
CA GLY A 93 14.56 13.44 0.52
C GLY A 93 13.83 13.42 -0.82
N GLU A 94 13.54 14.62 -1.32
CA GLU A 94 12.88 14.83 -2.61
C GLU A 94 13.82 14.46 -3.78
N THR A 95 13.25 13.98 -4.88
CA THR A 95 13.97 13.62 -6.11
C THR A 95 13.23 14.11 -7.35
N ASP A 96 13.94 14.20 -8.46
CA ASP A 96 13.38 14.50 -9.79
C ASP A 96 12.88 13.23 -10.52
N ASP A 97 13.09 12.06 -9.93
CA ASP A 97 12.52 10.81 -10.44
C ASP A 97 10.99 10.89 -10.46
N THR A 98 10.41 10.24 -11.47
CA THR A 98 8.97 10.26 -11.68
C THR A 98 8.40 8.85 -11.62
N ALA A 99 7.09 8.75 -11.39
CA ALA A 99 6.42 7.47 -11.50
C ALA A 99 6.62 6.84 -12.88
N GLU A 100 6.69 7.63 -13.96
CA GLU A 100 6.89 7.11 -15.32
C GLU A 100 8.25 6.44 -15.51
N SER A 101 9.31 7.03 -14.95
CA SER A 101 10.65 6.43 -15.00
C SER A 101 10.78 5.08 -14.27
N HIS A 102 9.86 4.77 -13.34
CA HIS A 102 9.98 3.64 -12.41
C HIS A 102 8.75 2.71 -12.42
N ASN A 103 7.85 2.80 -13.41
CA ASN A 103 6.59 2.03 -13.45
C ASN A 103 6.72 0.59 -14.01
N GLN A 104 7.95 0.11 -14.17
CA GLN A 104 8.22 -1.24 -14.64
C GLN A 104 7.86 -2.26 -13.54
N SER A 105 7.29 -3.40 -13.94
CA SER A 105 7.04 -4.48 -12.98
C SER A 105 8.37 -5.09 -12.57
N ALA A 106 8.83 -4.78 -11.35
CA ALA A 106 10.01 -5.41 -10.75
C ALA A 106 9.80 -6.88 -10.37
N TYR A 107 8.58 -7.38 -10.48
CA TYR A 107 8.23 -8.77 -10.21
C TYR A 107 8.03 -9.53 -11.52
N GLY A 108 8.75 -10.66 -11.65
CA GLY A 108 8.41 -11.75 -12.57
C GLY A 108 7.02 -12.33 -12.25
N PRO A 109 6.53 -13.33 -12.99
CA PRO A 109 5.26 -13.98 -12.66
C PRO A 109 5.29 -14.46 -11.20
N SER A 110 4.50 -13.83 -10.33
CA SER A 110 4.21 -14.37 -9.01
C SER A 110 3.15 -15.46 -9.17
N GLU A 111 3.42 -16.64 -8.65
CA GLU A 111 2.37 -17.62 -8.43
C GLU A 111 1.39 -17.03 -7.41
N ARG A 112 0.10 -17.01 -7.75
CA ARG A 112 -0.94 -16.80 -6.73
C ARG A 112 -1.03 -18.11 -5.97
N GLU A 113 -0.47 -18.13 -4.77
CA GLU A 113 -1.04 -18.99 -3.75
C GLU A 113 -2.32 -18.33 -3.26
N ASP A 114 -3.46 -18.95 -3.55
CA ASP A 114 -4.70 -18.71 -2.81
C ASP A 114 -4.46 -19.21 -1.37
N SER A 115 -3.80 -18.38 -0.57
CA SER A 115 -3.84 -18.52 0.88
C SER A 115 -5.13 -17.88 1.36
N ASP A 116 -5.75 -18.50 2.37
CA ASP A 116 -6.99 -18.09 3.02
C ASP A 116 -6.89 -16.74 3.78
N VAL A 117 -6.01 -15.83 3.34
CA VAL A 117 -5.74 -14.49 3.90
C VAL A 117 -7.02 -13.68 4.06
N ARG A 118 -7.96 -13.82 3.12
CA ARG A 118 -9.27 -13.16 3.25
C ARG A 118 -10.04 -13.69 4.46
N THR A 119 -10.10 -15.01 4.61
CA THR A 119 -10.78 -15.71 5.71
C THR A 119 -10.13 -15.35 7.03
N PHE A 120 -8.79 -15.39 7.11
CA PHE A 120 -8.03 -14.95 8.29
C PHE A 120 -8.32 -13.48 8.64
N ILE A 121 -8.20 -12.54 7.68
CA ILE A 121 -8.43 -11.12 7.96
C ILE A 121 -9.86 -10.90 8.46
N GLN A 122 -10.86 -11.54 7.83
CA GLN A 122 -12.25 -11.41 8.25
C GLN A 122 -12.45 -11.96 9.67
N ASP A 123 -12.00 -13.18 9.93
CA ASP A 123 -12.12 -13.83 11.24
C ASP A 123 -11.37 -13.07 12.34
N TYR A 124 -10.14 -12.65 12.05
CA TYR A 124 -9.33 -11.86 12.96
C TYR A 124 -10.03 -10.57 13.34
N PHE A 125 -10.51 -9.80 12.36
CA PHE A 125 -11.19 -8.54 12.66
C PHE A 125 -12.51 -8.78 13.38
N ASP A 126 -13.26 -9.84 13.09
CA ASP A 126 -14.50 -10.11 13.81
C ASP A 126 -14.30 -10.45 15.29
N HIS A 127 -13.18 -11.07 15.65
CA HIS A 127 -12.86 -11.45 17.03
C HIS A 127 -11.98 -10.46 17.80
N ASN A 128 -11.28 -9.55 17.12
CA ASN A 128 -10.28 -8.67 17.75
C ASN A 128 -10.60 -7.17 17.63
N LYS A 129 -11.85 -6.77 17.36
CA LYS A 129 -12.21 -5.32 17.26
C LYS A 129 -11.95 -4.62 18.60
N GLU A 130 -10.93 -3.78 18.64
CA GLU A 130 -10.74 -2.84 19.74
C GLU A 130 -11.31 -1.48 19.32
N LEU A 131 -12.08 -0.85 20.21
CA LEU A 131 -12.46 0.55 20.06
C LEU A 131 -11.24 1.42 20.37
N THR A 132 -11.03 2.47 19.58
CA THR A 132 -10.13 3.55 19.99
C THR A 132 -10.65 4.21 21.27
N LEU A 133 -9.76 4.85 22.04
CA LEU A 133 -10.09 5.49 23.32
C LEU A 133 -11.22 6.53 23.22
N ASP A 134 -11.41 7.13 22.05
CA ASP A 134 -12.48 8.09 21.74
C ASP A 134 -13.78 7.43 21.25
N GLY A 135 -13.80 6.10 21.11
CA GLY A 135 -14.94 5.32 20.63
C GLY A 135 -15.30 5.55 19.15
N LEU A 136 -14.50 6.32 18.41
CA LEU A 136 -14.82 6.72 17.04
C LEU A 136 -14.40 5.68 15.99
N TYR A 137 -13.41 4.85 16.30
CA TYR A 137 -12.84 3.89 15.36
C TYR A 137 -12.78 2.49 15.99
N TRP A 138 -12.86 1.48 15.13
CA TRP A 138 -12.59 0.09 15.49
C TRP A 138 -11.43 -0.42 14.64
N GLY A 139 -10.47 -1.10 15.26
CA GLY A 139 -9.30 -1.60 14.56
C GLY A 139 -8.33 -2.33 15.48
N VAL A 140 -7.27 -2.87 14.91
CA VAL A 140 -6.21 -3.57 15.64
C VAL A 140 -4.87 -3.08 15.10
N PRO A 141 -3.86 -2.80 15.95
CA PRO A 141 -2.55 -2.41 15.47
C PRO A 141 -2.00 -3.45 14.48
N SER A 142 -1.55 -2.99 13.31
CA SER A 142 -1.13 -3.87 12.21
C SER A 142 -0.04 -4.88 12.60
N TYR A 143 0.84 -4.53 13.54
CA TYR A 143 1.87 -5.45 14.03
C TYR A 143 1.29 -6.67 14.76
N ARG A 144 0.12 -6.55 15.41
CA ARG A 144 -0.55 -7.70 16.06
C ARG A 144 -1.12 -8.65 15.01
N VAL A 145 -1.83 -8.09 14.03
CA VAL A 145 -2.34 -8.85 12.86
C VAL A 145 -1.21 -9.60 12.17
N ILE A 146 -0.07 -8.92 11.93
CA ILE A 146 1.11 -9.51 11.28
C ILE A 146 1.73 -10.61 12.14
N ASN A 147 1.84 -10.42 13.46
CA ASN A 147 2.43 -11.42 14.36
C ASN A 147 1.56 -12.66 14.50
N GLU A 148 0.24 -12.52 14.52
CA GLU A 148 -0.68 -13.67 14.55
C GLU A 148 -0.72 -14.38 13.20
N ALA A 149 -0.68 -13.64 12.08
CA ALA A 149 -0.57 -14.22 10.73
C ALA A 149 0.73 -15.02 10.51
N LYS A 150 1.84 -14.63 11.17
CA LYS A 150 3.12 -15.36 11.08
C LYS A 150 3.04 -16.79 11.62
N GLY A 151 2.06 -17.15 12.46
CA GLY A 151 1.85 -18.52 12.93
C GLY A 151 1.10 -19.41 11.93
N GLU A 152 0.26 -18.84 11.08
CA GLU A 152 -0.60 -19.57 10.14
C GLU A 152 -0.09 -19.56 8.69
N PHE A 153 0.73 -18.56 8.33
CA PHE A 153 1.19 -18.35 6.95
C PHE A 153 2.71 -18.18 6.82
N SER A 154 3.51 -18.54 7.84
CA SER A 154 4.96 -18.66 7.62
C SER A 154 5.26 -19.89 6.78
N LYS A 155 5.80 -19.65 5.58
CA LYS A 155 6.45 -20.60 4.66
C LYS A 155 6.75 -21.97 5.27
N GLN A 156 6.09 -23.00 4.75
CA GLN A 156 6.80 -24.25 4.43
C GLN A 156 7.66 -24.03 3.18
#